data_AF-A0A8T9CDR8-F1
#
_entry.id   AF-A0A8T9CDR8-F1
#
_cell.length_a   1.000
_cell.length_b   1.000
_cell.length_c   1.000
_cell.angle_alpha   90.00
_cell.angle_beta   90.00
_cell.angle_gamma   90.00
#
_symmetry.space_group_name_H-M   'P 1'
#
loop_
_entity.id
_entity.type
_entity.pdbx_description
1 polymer ?
#
loop_
_entity_poly.entity_id
_entity_poly.type
_entity_poly.pdbx_seq_one_letter_code
_entity_poly.pdbx_strand_id
1 'polypeptide(L)'
;MISLVNMANMQASRGLTFESGWKLDPPTIEASISSLAADCDPRWVSYQTPYHPESFRRVQSYVKFYVPYELHQSHIRDHWITPADSGVSFTTEMLGFLLDLSLPIIDNYLPNESTGGQIASIAAGLEQEKDREAGIAKVIDPSSGAFESPAVYLSLSTTIEIQKILLARGAKWLFMRAYAKQIKNGRMSMELVIFDESLELVALSQQLCPSVELSRMKTSKERL
;
A
#
# COMPACT_ATOMS: atom_id res chain seq x y z
N MET A 1 -13.30 6.03 -33.52
CA MET A 1 -11.95 6.54 -33.18
C MET A 1 -11.03 5.34 -33.14
N ILE A 2 -10.05 5.27 -34.04
CA ILE A 2 -9.06 4.18 -34.08
C ILE A 2 -7.81 4.74 -33.40
N SER A 3 -7.44 4.23 -32.23
CA SER A 3 -6.14 4.58 -31.62
C SER A 3 -5.10 3.56 -32.05
N LEU A 4 -4.08 4.02 -32.76
CA LEU A 4 -2.86 3.25 -32.96
C LEU A 4 -2.07 3.29 -31.64
N VAL A 5 -2.12 2.20 -30.87
CA VAL A 5 -1.26 2.05 -29.69
C VAL A 5 0.07 1.49 -30.16
N ASN A 6 1.08 2.36 -30.31
CA ASN A 6 2.46 1.88 -30.38
C ASN A 6 2.88 1.58 -28.94
N MET A 7 2.88 0.30 -28.55
CA MET A 7 3.57 -0.18 -27.33
C MET A 7 5.10 -0.12 -27.53
N ALA A 8 5.60 1.02 -28.02
CA ALA A 8 7.02 1.25 -28.19
C ALA A 8 7.62 1.67 -26.85
N ASN A 9 8.92 1.38 -26.70
CA ASN A 9 9.77 1.77 -25.57
C ASN A 9 9.35 3.12 -24.97
N MET A 10 8.74 3.13 -23.77
CA MET A 10 8.24 4.36 -23.14
C MET A 10 9.36 5.40 -22.93
N GLN A 11 10.63 4.98 -22.80
CA GLN A 11 11.78 5.89 -22.73
C GLN A 11 11.96 6.72 -24.00
N ALA A 12 11.58 6.18 -25.14
CA ALA A 12 11.73 6.83 -26.44
C ALA A 12 10.47 7.61 -26.84
N SER A 13 9.39 7.51 -26.07
CA SER A 13 8.13 8.20 -26.37
C SER A 13 8.31 9.73 -26.26
N ARG A 14 7.78 10.46 -27.25
CA ARG A 14 7.71 11.92 -27.25
C ARG A 14 6.28 12.32 -27.63
N GLY A 15 5.71 13.27 -26.91
CA GLY A 15 4.30 13.66 -27.09
C GLY A 15 3.98 15.03 -26.52
N LEU A 16 2.73 15.46 -26.71
CA LEU A 16 2.22 16.70 -26.15
C LEU A 16 2.16 16.61 -24.62
N THR A 17 2.40 17.73 -23.94
CA THR A 17 2.29 17.85 -22.48
C THR A 17 1.39 19.04 -22.15
N PHE A 18 0.38 18.81 -21.30
CA PHE A 18 -0.54 19.82 -20.80
C PHE A 18 -0.77 19.61 -19.31
N GLU A 19 -0.99 20.68 -18.56
CA GLU A 19 -1.44 20.58 -17.18
C GLU A 19 -2.95 20.32 -17.15
N SER A 20 -3.37 19.15 -16.66
CA SER A 20 -4.80 18.78 -16.59
C SER A 20 -5.54 19.45 -15.43
N GLY A 21 -4.81 19.98 -14.44
CA GLY A 21 -5.36 20.49 -13.19
C GLY A 21 -5.90 19.40 -12.25
N TRP A 22 -5.82 18.11 -12.63
CA TRP A 22 -6.25 17.01 -11.79
C TRP A 22 -5.36 16.89 -10.55
N LYS A 23 -5.99 16.67 -9.39
CA LYS A 23 -5.33 16.50 -8.10
C LYS A 23 -6.04 15.42 -7.30
N LEU A 24 -5.32 14.86 -6.34
CA LEU A 24 -5.89 14.02 -5.31
C LEU A 24 -6.90 14.81 -4.48
N ASP A 25 -8.08 14.21 -4.29
CA ASP A 25 -9.14 14.72 -3.43
C ASP A 25 -9.50 13.67 -2.37
N PRO A 26 -9.42 13.99 -1.06
CA PRO A 26 -8.83 15.22 -0.51
C PRO A 26 -7.32 15.30 -0.80
N PRO A 27 -6.66 16.46 -0.66
CA PRO A 27 -5.21 16.55 -0.79
C PRO A 27 -4.49 15.56 0.15
N THR A 28 -3.28 15.14 -0.21
CA THR A 28 -2.45 14.29 0.66
C THR A 28 -2.03 15.09 1.89
N ILE A 29 -1.87 14.40 3.03
CA ILE A 29 -1.18 14.99 4.17
C ILE A 29 0.25 15.28 3.72
N GLU A 30 0.75 16.49 3.94
CA GLU A 30 2.10 16.81 3.49
C GLU A 30 3.12 15.99 4.28
N ALA A 31 4.24 15.68 3.65
CA ALA A 31 5.37 15.01 4.27
C ALA A 31 6.65 15.61 3.69
N SER A 32 7.71 15.61 4.50
CA SER A 32 9.06 15.86 3.99
C SER A 32 9.79 14.54 3.83
N ILE A 33 10.28 14.23 2.62
CA ILE A 33 11.05 13.00 2.38
C ILE A 33 12.25 12.89 3.32
N SER A 34 12.92 14.01 3.64
CA SER A 34 14.03 14.01 4.58
C SER A 34 13.58 13.68 6.01
N SER A 35 12.40 14.17 6.42
CA SER A 35 11.83 13.86 7.75
C SER A 35 11.33 12.43 7.84
N LEU A 36 10.72 11.90 6.77
CA LEU A 36 10.36 10.48 6.68
C LEU A 36 11.62 9.60 6.75
N ALA A 37 12.66 9.93 5.98
CA ALA A 37 13.92 9.17 5.97
C ALA A 37 14.63 9.19 7.33
N ALA A 38 14.54 10.30 8.06
CA ALA A 38 15.05 10.44 9.42
C ALA A 38 14.08 9.90 10.50
N ASP A 39 12.92 9.39 10.09
CA ASP A 39 11.87 8.84 10.97
C ASP A 39 11.40 9.83 12.06
N CYS A 40 11.29 11.11 11.69
CA CYS A 40 10.98 12.21 12.60
C CYS A 40 9.87 13.14 12.09
N ASP A 41 9.11 12.72 11.08
CA ASP A 41 7.98 13.50 10.59
C ASP A 41 6.84 13.52 11.64
N PRO A 42 6.31 14.69 12.03
CA PRO A 42 5.29 14.78 13.07
C PRO A 42 3.91 14.25 12.64
N ARG A 43 3.69 14.01 11.35
CA ARG A 43 2.38 13.62 10.80
C ARG A 43 2.32 12.15 10.38
N TRP A 44 3.46 11.47 10.35
CA TRP A 44 3.59 10.12 9.81
C TRP A 44 4.38 9.23 10.77
N VAL A 45 3.92 8.00 10.94
CA VAL A 45 4.63 6.96 11.69
C VAL A 45 5.14 5.89 10.74
N SER A 46 6.37 5.43 10.94
CA SER A 46 6.85 4.30 10.19
C SER A 46 6.37 2.96 10.73
N TYR A 47 6.02 2.07 9.82
CA TYR A 47 5.55 0.73 10.09
C TYR A 47 6.14 -0.22 9.05
N GLN A 48 6.80 -1.27 9.52
CA GLN A 48 7.28 -2.36 8.67
C GLN A 48 6.72 -3.67 9.18
N THR A 49 6.06 -4.42 8.32
CA THR A 49 5.57 -5.76 8.69
C THR A 49 6.79 -6.65 9.01
N PRO A 50 6.87 -7.26 10.22
CA PRO A 50 7.97 -8.15 10.55
C PRO A 50 8.02 -9.36 9.61
N TYR A 51 9.23 -9.86 9.33
CA TYR A 51 9.37 -11.04 8.49
C TYR A 51 9.00 -12.30 9.26
N HIS A 52 8.10 -13.09 8.70
CA HIS A 52 7.80 -14.45 9.19
C HIS A 52 7.61 -15.39 8.00
N PRO A 53 8.36 -16.51 7.90
CA PRO A 53 8.38 -17.36 6.70
C PRO A 53 6.99 -17.93 6.35
N GLU A 54 6.19 -18.26 7.36
CA GLU A 54 4.83 -18.81 7.19
C GLU A 54 3.72 -17.75 7.15
N SER A 55 4.05 -16.45 7.33
CA SER A 55 3.03 -15.42 7.27
C SER A 55 2.71 -15.09 5.82
N PHE A 56 1.42 -15.05 5.47
CA PHE A 56 1.00 -14.55 4.17
C PHE A 56 1.37 -13.07 3.95
N ARG A 57 1.58 -12.30 5.05
CA ARG A 57 2.03 -10.90 5.00
C ARG A 57 3.54 -10.75 4.84
N ARG A 58 4.33 -11.84 4.74
CA ARG A 58 5.80 -11.77 4.59
C ARG A 58 6.24 -10.89 3.43
N VAL A 59 5.46 -10.82 2.36
CA VAL A 59 5.74 -9.99 1.18
C VAL A 59 5.75 -8.49 1.52
N GLN A 60 4.99 -8.06 2.52
CA GLN A 60 5.00 -6.67 2.98
C GLN A 60 6.27 -6.31 3.77
N SER A 61 7.05 -7.30 4.24
CA SER A 61 8.30 -7.04 4.98
C SER A 61 9.41 -6.45 4.12
N TYR A 62 9.30 -6.54 2.79
CA TYR A 62 10.23 -5.93 1.83
C TYR A 62 10.01 -4.43 1.65
N VAL A 63 8.94 -3.88 2.23
CA VAL A 63 8.56 -2.46 2.12
C VAL A 63 8.40 -1.88 3.51
N LYS A 64 9.02 -0.73 3.75
CA LYS A 64 8.74 0.11 4.91
C LYS A 64 7.66 1.11 4.52
N PHE A 65 6.56 1.10 5.27
CA PHE A 65 5.44 2.01 5.10
C PHE A 65 5.59 3.19 6.06
N TYR A 66 5.12 4.35 5.65
CA TYR A 66 4.85 5.47 6.52
C TYR A 66 3.36 5.77 6.42
N VAL A 67 2.69 5.75 7.55
CA VAL A 67 1.24 5.84 7.69
C VAL A 67 0.92 7.15 8.38
N PRO A 68 -0.07 7.93 7.92
CA PRO A 68 -0.40 9.17 8.60
C PRO A 68 -1.11 8.87 9.93
N TYR A 69 -0.85 9.70 10.95
CA TYR A 69 -1.57 9.60 12.22
C TYR A 69 -3.07 9.86 12.05
N GLU A 70 -3.42 10.77 11.15
CA GLU A 70 -4.80 11.17 10.91
C GLU A 70 -5.47 10.27 9.86
N LEU A 71 -6.58 9.64 10.26
CA LEU A 71 -7.50 8.96 9.35
C LEU A 71 -8.63 9.93 8.97
N HIS A 72 -8.48 10.62 7.84
CA HIS A 72 -9.49 11.56 7.38
C HIS A 72 -10.79 10.86 6.95
N GLN A 73 -10.68 9.82 6.14
CA GLN A 73 -11.81 9.13 5.53
C GLN A 73 -11.50 7.62 5.42
N SER A 74 -12.38 6.77 5.96
CA SER A 74 -12.12 5.31 6.02
C SER A 74 -11.93 4.65 4.65
N HIS A 75 -12.51 5.23 3.59
CA HIS A 75 -12.42 4.72 2.21
C HIS A 75 -11.14 5.17 1.49
N ILE A 76 -10.26 5.91 2.14
CA ILE A 76 -8.98 6.36 1.61
C ILE A 76 -7.87 5.85 2.49
N ARG A 77 -6.76 5.46 1.86
CA ARG A 77 -5.60 4.97 2.58
C ARG A 77 -4.30 5.42 1.93
N ASP A 78 -3.59 6.29 2.63
CA ASP A 78 -2.38 6.98 2.17
C ASP A 78 -1.14 6.41 2.82
N HIS A 79 -0.13 6.12 2.01
CA HIS A 79 1.12 5.56 2.48
C HIS A 79 2.28 6.10 1.64
N TRP A 80 3.29 6.66 2.29
CA TRP A 80 4.62 6.70 1.69
C TRP A 80 5.26 5.33 1.85
N ILE A 81 5.97 4.88 0.81
CA ILE A 81 6.67 3.60 0.82
C ILE A 81 8.12 3.78 0.39
N THR A 82 8.99 2.99 1.02
CA THR A 82 10.40 2.86 0.66
C THR A 82 10.82 1.39 0.78
N PRO A 83 11.81 0.91 0.00
CA PRO A 83 12.33 -0.44 0.19
C PRO A 83 12.84 -0.63 1.62
N ALA A 84 12.56 -1.79 2.22
CA ALA A 84 13.08 -2.13 3.55
C ALA A 84 14.61 -2.21 3.57
N ASP A 85 15.21 -2.68 2.46
CA ASP A 85 16.65 -2.64 2.24
C ASP A 85 17.05 -1.30 1.59
N SER A 86 17.82 -0.50 2.32
CA SER A 86 18.34 0.79 1.86
C SER A 86 19.20 0.71 0.58
N GLY A 87 19.77 -0.46 0.26
CA GLY A 87 20.51 -0.72 -0.97
C GLY A 87 19.63 -0.87 -2.22
N VAL A 88 18.34 -1.13 -2.05
CA VAL A 88 17.38 -1.38 -3.14
C VAL A 88 16.64 -0.10 -3.53
N SER A 89 16.32 0.04 -4.82
CA SER A 89 15.40 1.06 -5.33
C SER A 89 14.23 0.36 -6.03
N PHE A 90 13.03 0.94 -5.97
CA PHE A 90 11.90 0.46 -6.75
C PHE A 90 12.16 0.66 -8.23
N THR A 91 11.96 -0.39 -9.03
CA THR A 91 12.05 -0.34 -10.49
C THR A 91 10.66 -0.41 -11.13
N THR A 92 10.57 -0.13 -12.43
CA THR A 92 9.29 -0.19 -13.17
C THR A 92 8.65 -1.58 -13.07
N GLU A 93 9.47 -2.63 -13.09
CA GLU A 93 9.05 -4.03 -13.01
C GLU A 93 8.44 -4.38 -11.64
N MET A 94 8.79 -3.62 -10.59
CA MET A 94 8.24 -3.81 -9.25
C MET A 94 6.87 -3.16 -9.08
N LEU A 95 6.42 -2.29 -9.99
CA LEU A 95 5.16 -1.54 -9.81
C LEU A 95 3.94 -2.46 -9.67
N GLY A 96 3.89 -3.57 -10.39
CA GLY A 96 2.80 -4.54 -10.24
C GLY A 96 2.77 -5.20 -8.85
N PHE A 97 3.94 -5.49 -8.29
CA PHE A 97 4.07 -5.99 -6.92
C PHE A 97 3.65 -4.93 -5.89
N LEU A 98 4.06 -3.67 -6.08
CA LEU A 98 3.70 -2.59 -5.16
C LEU A 98 2.20 -2.27 -5.16
N LEU A 99 1.57 -2.26 -6.35
CA LEU A 99 0.13 -1.98 -6.47
C LEU A 99 -0.76 -3.06 -5.82
N ASP A 100 -0.27 -4.29 -5.66
CA ASP A 100 -0.99 -5.37 -4.96
C ASP A 100 -0.59 -5.48 -3.47
N LEU A 101 0.31 -4.61 -2.99
CA LEU A 101 0.85 -4.67 -1.62
C LEU A 101 0.31 -3.62 -0.65
N SER A 102 -0.65 -2.79 -1.08
CA SER A 102 -1.23 -1.78 -0.19
C SER A 102 -1.73 -2.40 1.12
N LEU A 103 -1.62 -1.63 2.21
CA LEU A 103 -2.17 -2.10 3.47
C LEU A 103 -3.71 -2.20 3.36
N PRO A 104 -4.36 -3.19 4.01
CA PRO A 104 -5.76 -3.55 3.70
C PRO A 104 -6.75 -2.42 4.05
N ILE A 105 -7.29 -1.73 3.04
CA ILE A 105 -8.18 -0.57 3.25
C ILE A 105 -9.52 -0.93 3.90
N ILE A 106 -10.04 -2.14 3.62
CA ILE A 106 -11.30 -2.63 4.19
C ILE A 106 -11.25 -2.74 5.72
N ASP A 107 -10.07 -2.93 6.29
CA ASP A 107 -9.90 -3.06 7.74
C ASP A 107 -10.07 -1.72 8.47
N ASN A 108 -10.09 -0.58 7.75
CA ASN A 108 -10.50 0.71 8.33
C ASN A 108 -11.96 0.71 8.80
N TYR A 109 -12.78 -0.22 8.32
CA TYR A 109 -14.18 -0.39 8.73
C TYR A 109 -14.35 -1.41 9.87
N LEU A 110 -13.25 -2.05 10.31
CA LEU A 110 -13.24 -3.13 11.30
C LEU A 110 -12.24 -2.85 12.44
N PRO A 111 -12.25 -1.64 13.04
CA PRO A 111 -11.18 -1.19 13.94
C PRO A 111 -10.98 -2.05 15.19
N ASN A 112 -11.99 -2.83 15.60
CA ASN A 112 -11.94 -3.71 16.79
C ASN A 112 -11.88 -5.20 16.43
N GLU A 113 -11.93 -5.54 15.14
CA GLU A 113 -12.02 -6.94 14.67
C GLU A 113 -10.84 -7.32 13.76
N SER A 114 -10.08 -6.34 13.28
CA SER A 114 -8.94 -6.56 12.40
C SER A 114 -7.69 -5.78 12.82
N THR A 115 -6.52 -6.39 12.59
CA THR A 115 -5.21 -5.78 12.82
C THR A 115 -4.60 -5.13 11.56
N GLY A 116 -5.35 -5.02 10.46
CA GLY A 116 -4.84 -4.45 9.19
C GLY A 116 -5.13 -2.98 8.95
N GLY A 117 -6.09 -2.39 9.67
CA GLY A 117 -6.54 -1.02 9.45
C GLY A 117 -5.47 0.03 9.76
N GLN A 118 -5.75 1.29 9.44
CA GLN A 118 -4.82 2.40 9.70
C GLN A 118 -4.52 2.55 11.21
N ILE A 119 -5.55 2.48 12.07
CA ILE A 119 -5.38 2.58 13.53
C ILE A 119 -4.43 1.50 14.04
N ALA A 120 -4.62 0.24 13.62
CA ALA A 120 -3.74 -0.86 13.99
C ALA A 120 -2.31 -0.67 13.46
N SER A 121 -2.16 -0.16 12.24
CA SER A 121 -0.85 0.13 11.65
C SER A 121 -0.11 1.24 12.40
N ILE A 122 -0.83 2.27 12.86
CA ILE A 122 -0.26 3.34 13.71
C ILE A 122 0.20 2.77 15.05
N ALA A 123 -0.64 1.98 15.71
CA ALA A 123 -0.31 1.36 16.99
C ALA A 123 0.95 0.48 16.89
N ALA A 124 1.03 -0.34 15.84
CA ALA A 124 2.21 -1.15 15.57
C ALA A 124 3.45 -0.30 15.24
N GLY A 125 3.30 0.77 14.47
CA GLY A 125 4.40 1.69 14.16
C GLY A 125 4.98 2.38 15.40
N LEU A 126 4.11 2.82 16.32
CA LEU A 126 4.50 3.42 17.60
C LEU A 126 5.20 2.42 18.54
N GLU A 127 4.80 1.15 18.51
CA GLU A 127 5.52 0.10 19.23
C GLU A 127 6.91 -0.13 18.63
N GLN A 128 7.00 -0.19 17.29
CA GLN A 128 8.28 -0.32 16.60
C GLN A 128 9.19 0.88 16.83
N GLU A 129 8.64 2.09 16.99
CA GLU A 129 9.39 3.30 17.33
C GLU A 129 10.06 3.15 18.71
N LYS A 130 9.30 2.74 19.73
CA LYS A 130 9.84 2.46 21.07
C LYS A 130 10.91 1.38 21.04
N ASP A 131 10.71 0.32 20.26
CA ASP A 131 11.71 -0.73 20.06
C ASP A 131 13.01 -0.15 19.47
N ARG A 132 12.91 0.71 18.44
CA ARG A 132 14.08 1.38 17.83
C ARG A 132 14.80 2.28 18.83
N GLU A 133 14.07 3.08 19.60
CA GLU A 133 14.65 3.94 20.65
C GLU A 133 15.35 3.14 21.75
N ALA A 134 14.82 1.96 22.09
CA ALA A 134 15.41 1.03 23.03
C ALA A 134 16.56 0.18 22.43
N GLY A 135 16.88 0.34 21.14
CA GLY A 135 17.90 -0.45 20.44
C GLY A 135 17.51 -1.91 20.18
N ILE A 136 16.22 -2.22 20.20
CA ILE A 136 15.66 -3.56 19.98
C ILE A 136 15.45 -3.77 18.48
N ALA A 137 16.17 -4.73 17.89
CA ALA A 137 16.00 -5.12 16.49
C ALA A 137 15.19 -6.42 16.38
N LYS A 138 13.87 -6.32 16.18
CA LYS A 138 12.99 -7.48 15.92
C LYS A 138 12.95 -7.78 14.42
N VAL A 139 13.83 -8.68 13.97
CA VAL A 139 13.88 -9.11 12.53
C VAL A 139 12.93 -10.27 12.25
N ILE A 140 12.72 -11.15 13.25
CA ILE A 140 11.82 -12.30 13.19
C ILE A 140 10.98 -12.26 14.46
N ASP A 141 9.66 -12.22 14.31
CA ASP A 141 8.75 -12.29 15.46
C ASP A 141 7.69 -13.39 15.23
N PRO A 142 7.79 -14.53 15.95
CA PRO A 142 6.85 -15.65 15.89
C PRO A 142 5.40 -15.28 16.23
N SER A 143 5.20 -14.20 16.98
CA SER A 143 3.89 -13.70 17.43
C SER A 143 3.32 -12.59 16.53
N SER A 144 4.17 -11.78 15.90
CA SER A 144 3.76 -10.70 14.98
C SER A 144 3.13 -11.13 13.65
N GLY A 145 3.18 -12.42 13.33
CA GLY A 145 2.65 -12.98 12.09
C GLY A 145 1.12 -13.12 12.08
N ALA A 146 0.46 -12.94 13.22
CA ALA A 146 -0.98 -13.06 13.39
C ALA A 146 -1.68 -11.81 12.84
N PHE A 147 -1.92 -11.80 11.53
CA PHE A 147 -2.96 -10.95 11.00
C PHE A 147 -4.31 -11.51 11.43
N GLU A 148 -5.06 -10.69 12.15
CA GLU A 148 -6.42 -11.01 12.56
C GLU A 148 -7.38 -10.21 11.69
N SER A 149 -8.41 -10.89 11.21
CA SER A 149 -9.50 -10.29 10.46
C SER A 149 -10.69 -11.24 10.50
N PRO A 150 -11.93 -10.74 10.56
CA PRO A 150 -13.12 -11.58 10.49
C PRO A 150 -13.35 -12.18 9.09
N ALA A 151 -12.61 -11.72 8.08
CA ALA A 151 -12.75 -12.16 6.69
C ALA A 151 -11.39 -12.28 5.97
N VAL A 152 -11.34 -13.15 4.95
CA VAL A 152 -10.25 -13.19 3.97
C VAL A 152 -10.60 -12.29 2.80
N TYR A 153 -9.67 -11.43 2.41
CA TYR A 153 -9.78 -10.58 1.23
C TYR A 153 -8.87 -11.11 0.14
N LEU A 154 -9.38 -11.22 -1.07
CA LEU A 154 -8.65 -11.79 -2.21
C LEU A 154 -8.72 -10.82 -3.38
N SER A 155 -7.62 -10.65 -4.11
CA SER A 155 -7.65 -9.97 -5.40
C SER A 155 -8.23 -10.95 -6.44
N LEU A 156 -9.39 -10.64 -7.02
CA LEU A 156 -10.00 -11.43 -8.10
C LEU A 156 -9.55 -10.95 -9.48
N SER A 157 -9.41 -9.64 -9.64
CA SER A 157 -8.94 -9.01 -10.86
C SER A 157 -8.19 -7.74 -10.50
N THR A 158 -7.06 -7.52 -11.16
CA THR A 158 -6.19 -6.36 -11.00
C THR A 158 -5.80 -5.87 -12.39
N THR A 159 -6.10 -4.61 -12.70
CA THR A 159 -5.54 -3.90 -13.84
C THR A 159 -4.36 -3.07 -13.37
N ILE A 160 -3.34 -2.90 -14.21
CA ILE A 160 -2.18 -2.05 -13.93
C ILE A 160 -1.91 -1.21 -15.16
N GLU A 161 -1.82 0.09 -14.97
CA GLU A 161 -1.56 1.08 -16.01
C GLU A 161 -0.34 1.90 -15.57
N ILE A 162 0.76 1.80 -16.33
CA ILE A 162 2.00 2.53 -16.05
C ILE A 162 2.03 3.79 -16.93
N GLN A 163 2.03 4.94 -16.28
CA GLN A 163 2.06 6.25 -16.93
C GLN A 163 3.49 6.79 -17.07
N LYS A 164 4.33 6.55 -16.05
CA LYS A 164 5.73 6.98 -15.99
C LYS A 164 6.61 5.81 -15.59
N ILE A 165 7.66 5.58 -16.37
CA ILE A 165 8.69 4.60 -16.04
C ILE A 165 9.60 5.13 -14.93
N LEU A 166 10.01 4.25 -14.03
CA LEU A 166 11.08 4.54 -13.08
C LEU A 166 12.41 4.32 -13.82
N LEU A 167 13.16 5.40 -14.06
CA LEU A 167 14.45 5.39 -14.79
C LEU A 167 15.50 4.52 -14.09
N ALA A 168 16.67 4.32 -14.73
CA ALA A 168 17.69 3.35 -14.31
C ALA A 168 18.14 3.38 -12.83
N ARG A 169 18.04 4.54 -12.16
CA ARG A 169 18.35 4.68 -10.71
C ARG A 169 17.26 4.15 -9.77
N GLY A 170 16.08 3.84 -10.31
CA GLY A 170 14.85 3.52 -9.58
C GLY A 170 14.32 4.69 -8.74
N ALA A 171 13.29 4.42 -7.94
CA ALA A 171 12.76 5.34 -6.94
C ALA A 171 13.03 4.82 -5.53
N LYS A 172 13.51 5.68 -4.62
CA LYS A 172 13.63 5.35 -3.19
C LYS A 172 12.32 5.57 -2.45
N TRP A 173 11.52 6.50 -2.93
CA TRP A 173 10.25 6.90 -2.33
C TRP A 173 9.17 6.90 -3.39
N LEU A 174 8.02 6.34 -3.02
CA LEU A 174 6.80 6.47 -3.78
C LEU A 174 5.68 6.82 -2.79
N PHE A 175 4.76 7.65 -3.23
CA PHE A 175 3.51 7.86 -2.53
C PHE A 175 2.45 6.96 -3.14
N MET A 176 1.67 6.28 -2.31
CA MET A 176 0.57 5.42 -2.72
C MET A 176 -0.72 5.85 -2.02
N ARG A 177 -1.79 5.96 -2.79
CA ARG A 177 -3.15 6.09 -2.25
C ARG A 177 -4.03 4.98 -2.79
N ALA A 178 -4.73 4.31 -1.88
CA ALA A 178 -5.82 3.41 -2.20
C ALA A 178 -7.18 4.07 -1.91
N TYR A 179 -8.17 3.77 -2.75
CA TYR A 179 -9.56 4.21 -2.65
C TYR A 179 -10.49 3.00 -2.65
N ALA A 180 -11.31 2.83 -1.63
CA ALA A 180 -12.41 1.88 -1.63
C ALA A 180 -13.66 2.55 -2.23
N LYS A 181 -13.92 2.29 -3.52
CA LYS A 181 -15.03 2.93 -4.26
C LYS A 181 -16.39 2.41 -3.84
N GLN A 182 -16.50 1.10 -3.60
CA GLN A 182 -17.72 0.49 -3.09
C GLN A 182 -17.36 -0.80 -2.37
N ILE A 183 -17.95 -0.99 -1.18
CA ILE A 183 -17.92 -2.24 -0.44
C ILE A 183 -19.37 -2.69 -0.28
N LYS A 184 -19.76 -3.77 -0.94
CA LYS A 184 -21.15 -4.24 -0.95
C LYS A 184 -21.21 -5.74 -1.21
N ASN A 185 -22.02 -6.47 -0.44
CA ASN A 185 -22.31 -7.89 -0.63
C ASN A 185 -21.04 -8.76 -0.76
N GLY A 186 -20.06 -8.52 0.10
CA GLY A 186 -18.81 -9.29 0.12
C GLY A 186 -17.87 -8.99 -1.04
N ARG A 187 -17.98 -7.82 -1.68
CA ARG A 187 -17.10 -7.37 -2.76
C ARG A 187 -16.69 -5.92 -2.52
N MET A 188 -15.41 -5.65 -2.73
CA MET A 188 -14.83 -4.33 -2.71
C MET A 188 -14.29 -3.98 -4.10
N SER A 189 -14.68 -2.82 -4.64
CA SER A 189 -14.00 -2.20 -5.76
C SER A 189 -12.98 -1.21 -5.20
N MET A 190 -11.72 -1.37 -5.59
CA MET A 190 -10.62 -0.55 -5.13
C MET A 190 -9.90 0.09 -6.33
N GLU A 191 -9.37 1.29 -6.12
CA GLU A 191 -8.42 1.92 -7.03
C GLU A 191 -7.15 2.27 -6.26
N LEU A 192 -5.99 2.11 -6.90
CA LEU A 192 -4.73 2.60 -6.40
C LEU A 192 -4.10 3.55 -7.39
N VAL A 193 -3.41 4.53 -6.84
CA VAL A 193 -2.56 5.45 -7.58
C VAL A 193 -1.21 5.55 -6.89
N ILE A 194 -0.15 5.45 -7.68
CA ILE A 194 1.23 5.63 -7.23
C ILE A 194 1.79 6.90 -7.85
N PHE A 195 2.47 7.69 -7.03
CA PHE A 195 3.21 8.87 -7.42
C PHE A 195 4.67 8.74 -6.99
N ASP A 196 5.54 9.51 -7.63
CA ASP A 196 6.92 9.66 -7.17
C ASP A 196 7.06 10.71 -6.05
N GLU A 197 8.30 10.96 -5.63
CA GLU A 197 8.63 11.93 -4.58
C GLU A 197 8.22 13.39 -4.90
N SER A 198 8.06 13.72 -6.18
CA SER A 198 7.55 15.02 -6.64
C SER A 198 6.04 15.05 -6.80
N LEU A 199 5.34 13.99 -6.39
CA LEU A 199 3.91 13.79 -6.59
C LEU A 199 3.49 13.82 -8.07
N GLU A 200 4.37 13.36 -8.98
CA GLU A 200 3.99 13.08 -10.36
C GLU A 200 3.41 11.66 -10.49
N LEU A 201 2.33 11.51 -11.26
CA LEU A 201 1.63 10.24 -11.41
C LEU A 201 2.51 9.19 -12.12
N VAL A 202 2.72 8.05 -11.47
CA VAL A 202 3.55 6.95 -11.96
C VAL A 202 2.72 5.81 -12.52
N ALA A 203 1.75 5.34 -11.76
CA ALA A 203 0.93 4.21 -12.15
C ALA A 203 -0.43 4.23 -11.47
N LEU A 204 -1.39 3.52 -12.07
CA LEU A 204 -2.74 3.32 -11.55
C LEU A 204 -3.08 1.84 -11.55
N SER A 205 -4.01 1.45 -10.68
CA SER A 205 -4.58 0.11 -10.67
C SER A 205 -6.06 0.17 -10.30
N GLN A 206 -6.87 -0.67 -10.94
CA GLN A 206 -8.22 -0.98 -10.47
C GLN A 206 -8.25 -2.44 -10.03
N GLN A 207 -8.84 -2.68 -8.86
CA GLN A 207 -8.90 -3.99 -8.25
C GLN A 207 -10.34 -4.34 -7.87
N LEU A 208 -10.72 -5.59 -8.13
CA LEU A 208 -11.93 -6.18 -7.61
C LEU A 208 -11.56 -7.23 -6.56
N CYS A 209 -11.98 -6.99 -5.32
CA CYS A 209 -11.57 -7.79 -4.18
C CYS A 209 -12.79 -8.43 -3.49
N PRO A 210 -13.05 -9.74 -3.66
CA PRO A 210 -14.01 -10.45 -2.83
C PRO A 210 -13.54 -10.54 -1.38
N SER A 211 -14.50 -10.48 -0.45
CA SER A 211 -14.30 -10.75 0.97
C SER A 211 -15.13 -11.96 1.38
N VAL A 212 -14.50 -12.93 2.02
CA VAL A 212 -15.16 -14.12 2.54
C VAL A 212 -15.02 -14.17 4.05
N GLU A 213 -16.14 -14.03 4.76
CA GLU A 213 -16.21 -14.13 6.22
C GLU A 213 -15.71 -15.51 6.69
N LEU A 214 -14.82 -15.53 7.67
CA LEU A 214 -14.23 -16.76 8.22
C LEU A 214 -15.29 -17.65 8.90
N SER A 215 -16.33 -17.05 9.49
CA SER A 215 -17.48 -17.76 10.06
C SER A 215 -18.14 -18.69 9.05
N ARG A 216 -18.24 -18.26 7.78
CA ARG A 216 -18.86 -19.04 6.69
C ARG A 216 -17.97 -20.15 6.16
N MET A 217 -16.65 -19.98 6.21
CA MET A 217 -15.69 -21.03 5.81
C MET A 217 -15.70 -22.23 6.76
N LYS A 218 -15.94 -22.01 8.05
CA LYS A 218 -16.02 -23.09 9.04
C LYS A 218 -17.24 -23.97 8.79
N THR A 219 -18.40 -23.38 8.50
CA THR A 219 -19.66 -24.12 8.27
C THR A 219 -19.64 -24.99 7.01
N SER A 220 -18.84 -24.65 5.99
CA SER A 220 -18.75 -25.49 4.78
C SER A 220 -17.92 -26.76 4.97
N LYS A 221 -16.96 -26.79 5.90
CA LYS A 221 -16.19 -28.00 6.21
C LYS A 221 -16.98 -29.04 7.01
N GLU A 222 -18.00 -28.61 7.75
CA GLU A 222 -18.86 -29.50 8.55
C GLU A 222 -19.99 -30.15 7.74
N ARG A 223 -20.17 -29.76 6.48
CA ARG A 223 -21.21 -30.28 5.57
C ARG A 223 -20.68 -31.23 4.48
N LEU A 224 -19.41 -31.60 4.53
CA LEU A 224 -18.76 -32.59 3.66
C LEU A 224 -18.37 -33.81 4.50
#